data_AF-A0A518V9C9-F1
#
_entry.id   AF-A0A518V9C9-F1
#
_cell.length_a   1.000
_cell.length_b   1.000
_cell.length_c   1.000
_cell.angle_alpha   90.00
_cell.angle_beta   90.00
_cell.angle_gamma   90.00
#
_symmetry.space_group_name_H-M   'P 1'
#
loop_
_entity.id
_entity.type
_entity.pdbx_description
1 polymer ?
#
loop_
_entity_poly.entity_id
_entity_poly.type
_entity_poly.pdbx_seq_one_letter_code
_entity_poly.pdbx_strand_id
1 'polypeptide(L)'
;MTTNICGRPYVLFDPGQTAEIKRVERKNDAIDRIVNGLNEALNAVDDYVYEHSVDGALRGTVSDAIGLLLHASGLEWDEDINEAFITMGSLSEIEWKGERDLI
;
A
#
# COMPACT_ATOMS: atom_id res chain seq x y z
N MET A 1 0.33 20.45 -28.77
CA MET A 1 -0.90 19.82 -28.21
C MET A 1 -1.42 20.74 -27.13
N THR A 2 -2.67 21.19 -27.20
CA THR A 2 -3.30 21.94 -26.10
C THR A 2 -3.64 20.96 -24.98
N THR A 3 -3.11 21.19 -23.78
CA THR A 3 -3.47 20.42 -22.59
C THR A 3 -4.93 20.69 -22.26
N ASN A 4 -5.78 19.68 -22.34
CA ASN A 4 -7.20 19.78 -21.97
C ASN A 4 -7.38 19.31 -20.53
N ILE A 5 -8.03 20.13 -19.71
CA ILE A 5 -8.35 19.83 -18.31
C ILE A 5 -9.85 20.03 -18.11
N CYS A 6 -10.54 19.02 -17.59
CA CYS A 6 -11.99 18.98 -17.49
C CYS A 6 -12.71 19.12 -18.85
N GLY A 7 -12.16 18.52 -19.92
CA GLY A 7 -12.77 18.54 -21.26
C GLY A 7 -12.69 19.88 -22.01
N ARG A 8 -11.96 20.87 -21.48
CA ARG A 8 -11.75 22.19 -22.09
C ARG A 8 -10.26 22.59 -22.08
N PRO A 9 -9.80 23.51 -22.95
CA PRO A 9 -8.41 23.97 -22.96
C PRO A 9 -7.97 24.49 -21.61
N TYR A 10 -6.71 24.26 -21.22
CA TYR A 10 -6.13 24.81 -20.00
C TYR A 10 -6.16 26.34 -20.01
N VAL A 11 -6.65 26.92 -18.92
CA VAL A 11 -6.72 28.35 -18.66
C VAL A 11 -6.02 28.61 -17.33
N LEU A 12 -5.00 29.49 -17.36
CA LEU A 12 -4.29 29.89 -16.15
C LEU A 12 -5.27 30.54 -15.16
N PHE A 13 -5.18 30.16 -13.89
CA PHE A 13 -6.02 30.64 -12.78
C PHE A 13 -7.51 30.24 -12.84
N ASP A 14 -7.90 29.28 -13.68
CA ASP A 14 -9.24 28.69 -13.57
C ASP A 14 -9.34 27.83 -12.30
N PRO A 15 -10.26 28.14 -11.35
CA PRO A 15 -10.34 27.43 -10.08
C PRO A 15 -10.70 25.95 -10.24
N GLY A 16 -11.55 25.63 -11.22
CA GLY A 16 -11.99 24.25 -11.47
C GLY A 16 -10.87 23.37 -12.01
N GLN A 17 -10.10 23.87 -12.97
CA GLN A 17 -8.94 23.18 -13.52
C GLN A 17 -7.81 23.06 -12.49
N THR A 18 -7.58 24.09 -11.69
CA THR A 18 -6.60 24.05 -10.59
C THR A 18 -6.96 22.99 -9.55
N ALA A 19 -8.24 22.88 -9.19
CA ALA A 19 -8.73 21.85 -8.27
C ALA A 19 -8.55 20.43 -8.84
N GLU A 20 -8.81 20.25 -10.14
CA GLU A 20 -8.65 18.97 -10.80
C GLU A 20 -7.18 18.56 -10.91
N ILE A 21 -6.28 19.48 -11.28
CA ILE A 21 -4.82 19.23 -11.26
C ILE A 21 -4.39 18.75 -9.87
N LYS A 22 -4.76 19.47 -8.81
CA LYS A 22 -4.43 19.10 -7.43
C LYS A 22 -5.04 17.76 -6.99
N ARG A 23 -6.19 17.38 -7.55
CA ARG A 23 -6.82 16.07 -7.27
C ARG A 23 -6.02 14.94 -7.91
N VAL A 24 -5.60 15.13 -9.17
CA VAL A 24 -4.77 14.17 -9.91
C VAL A 24 -3.38 14.05 -9.28
N GLU A 25 -2.75 15.17 -8.93
CA GLU A 25 -1.45 15.18 -8.24
C GLU A 25 -1.52 14.39 -6.93
N ARG A 26 -2.50 14.66 -6.06
CA ARG A 26 -2.67 13.90 -4.80
C ARG A 26 -2.90 12.41 -5.04
N LYS A 27 -3.61 12.05 -6.11
CA LYS A 27 -3.80 10.65 -6.49
C LYS A 27 -2.48 10.01 -6.91
N ASN A 28 -1.70 10.70 -7.74
CA ASN A 28 -0.40 10.19 -8.20
C ASN A 28 0.58 10.08 -7.03
N ASP A 29 0.65 11.09 -6.16
CA ASP A 29 1.46 11.04 -4.94
C ASP A 29 1.10 9.83 -4.05
N ALA A 30 -0.19 9.52 -3.92
CA ALA A 30 -0.64 8.36 -3.18
C ALA A 30 -0.21 7.04 -3.85
N ILE A 31 -0.31 6.95 -5.17
CA ILE A 31 0.17 5.80 -5.95
C ILE A 31 1.68 5.62 -5.77
N ASP A 32 2.46 6.70 -5.88
CA ASP A 32 3.91 6.64 -5.75
C ASP A 32 4.33 6.18 -4.34
N ARG A 33 3.63 6.63 -3.29
CA ARG A 33 3.86 6.15 -1.92
C ARG A 33 3.58 4.66 -1.78
N ILE A 34 2.49 4.16 -2.37
CA ILE A 34 2.15 2.73 -2.34
C ILE A 34 3.22 1.92 -3.06
N VAL A 35 3.62 2.34 -4.27
CA VAL A 35 4.63 1.65 -5.07
C VAL A 35 5.98 1.62 -4.36
N ASN A 36 6.41 2.75 -3.78
CA ASN A 36 7.67 2.82 -3.04
C ASN A 36 7.66 1.93 -1.79
N GLY A 37 6.58 1.96 -1.00
CA GLY A 37 6.46 1.10 0.18
C GLY A 37 6.48 -0.39 -0.17
N LEU A 38 5.84 -0.79 -1.27
CA LEU A 38 5.89 -2.18 -1.75
C LEU A 38 7.29 -2.58 -2.21
N ASN A 39 8.01 -1.70 -2.92
CA ASN A 39 9.38 -1.96 -3.34
C ASN A 39 10.32 -2.11 -2.13
N GLU A 40 10.20 -1.24 -1.12
CA GLU A 40 10.97 -1.33 0.11
C GLU A 40 10.71 -2.64 0.85
N ALA A 41 9.44 -3.06 0.97
CA ALA A 41 9.08 -4.32 1.59
C ALA A 41 9.65 -5.53 0.83
N LEU A 42 9.59 -5.53 -0.51
CA LEU A 42 10.16 -6.60 -1.33
C LEU A 42 11.69 -6.67 -1.21
N ASN A 43 12.38 -5.53 -1.16
CA ASN A 43 13.82 -5.51 -0.94
C ASN A 43 14.19 -6.08 0.43
N ALA A 44 13.46 -5.72 1.50
CA ALA A 44 13.69 -6.28 2.83
C ALA A 44 13.47 -7.80 2.88
N VAL A 45 12.49 -8.32 2.13
CA VAL A 45 12.28 -9.76 1.97
C VAL A 45 13.46 -10.41 1.23
N ASP A 46 13.95 -9.79 0.16
CA ASP A 46 15.09 -10.30 -0.61
C ASP A 46 16.37 -10.33 0.24
N ASP A 47 16.64 -9.26 0.98
CA ASP A 47 17.77 -9.18 1.93
C ASP A 47 17.69 -10.28 2.98
N TYR A 48 16.53 -10.49 3.61
CA TYR A 48 16.33 -11.58 4.58
C TYR A 48 16.55 -12.95 3.95
N VAL A 49 15.97 -13.21 2.78
CA VAL A 49 16.09 -14.51 2.09
C VAL A 49 17.53 -14.78 1.68
N TYR A 50 18.26 -13.76 1.27
CA TYR A 50 19.69 -13.86 0.96
C TYR A 50 20.51 -14.32 2.17
N GLU A 51 20.21 -13.79 3.37
CA GLU A 51 20.94 -14.11 4.60
C GLU A 51 20.50 -15.43 5.25
N HIS A 52 19.19 -15.70 5.29
CA HIS A 52 18.61 -16.76 6.13
C HIS A 52 17.93 -17.89 5.35
N SER A 53 17.84 -17.79 4.02
CA SER A 53 16.96 -18.62 3.17
C SER A 53 15.46 -18.47 3.50
N VAL A 54 14.61 -18.94 2.58
CA VAL A 54 13.15 -18.93 2.81
C VAL A 54 12.79 -19.91 3.91
N ASP A 55 12.11 -19.43 4.95
CA ASP A 55 11.61 -20.23 6.07
C ASP A 55 10.09 -20.14 6.24
N GLY A 56 9.57 -20.86 7.25
CA GLY A 56 8.15 -20.86 7.57
C GLY A 56 7.65 -19.55 8.19
N ALA A 57 8.52 -18.83 8.90
CA ALA A 57 8.20 -17.57 9.54
C ALA A 57 7.94 -16.48 8.49
N LEU A 58 8.87 -16.29 7.56
CA LEU A 58 8.74 -15.38 6.42
C LEU A 58 7.51 -15.71 5.60
N ARG A 59 7.31 -16.99 5.25
CA ARG A 59 6.10 -17.41 4.51
C ARG A 59 4.82 -17.05 5.24
N GLY A 60 4.77 -17.29 6.55
CA GLY A 60 3.61 -16.95 7.39
C GLY A 60 3.33 -15.45 7.42
N THR A 61 4.37 -14.63 7.64
CA THR A 61 4.24 -13.17 7.69
C THR A 61 3.82 -12.59 6.33
N VAL A 62 4.42 -13.06 5.22
CA VAL A 62 4.04 -12.62 3.87
C VAL A 62 2.61 -13.05 3.52
N SER A 63 2.19 -14.25 3.93
CA SER A 63 0.82 -14.74 3.68
C SER A 63 -0.22 -13.87 4.39
N ASP A 64 0.01 -13.51 5.65
CA ASP A 64 -0.87 -12.60 6.39
C ASP A 64 -0.94 -11.22 5.72
N ALA A 65 0.21 -10.72 5.23
CA ALA A 65 0.27 -9.46 4.50
C ALA A 65 -0.60 -9.45 3.25
N ILE A 66 -0.53 -10.54 2.48
CA ILE A 66 -1.35 -10.71 1.29
C ILE A 66 -2.83 -10.73 1.67
N GLY A 67 -3.22 -11.52 2.69
CA GLY A 67 -4.61 -11.61 3.14
C GLY A 67 -5.18 -10.23 3.54
N LEU A 68 -4.42 -9.44 4.30
CA LEU A 68 -4.79 -8.08 4.70
C LEU A 68 -4.98 -7.14 3.50
N LEU A 69 -4.08 -7.20 2.50
CA LEU A 69 -4.18 -6.40 1.28
C LEU A 69 -5.38 -6.81 0.42
N LEU A 70 -5.63 -8.11 0.28
CA LEU A 70 -6.77 -8.64 -0.46
C LEU A 70 -8.08 -8.19 0.19
N HIS A 71 -8.17 -8.25 1.52
CA HIS A 71 -9.30 -7.73 2.28
C HIS A 71 -9.51 -6.23 2.07
N ALA A 72 -8.46 -5.44 2.27
CA ALA A 72 -8.53 -3.98 2.13
C ALA A 72 -8.90 -3.55 0.70
N SER A 73 -8.52 -4.33 -0.32
CA SER A 73 -8.90 -4.09 -1.72
C SER A 73 -10.34 -4.49 -2.06
N GLY A 74 -11.00 -5.25 -1.16
CA GLY A 74 -12.34 -5.81 -1.39
C GLY A 74 -12.36 -7.02 -2.34
N LEU A 75 -11.20 -7.62 -2.63
CA LEU A 75 -11.10 -8.80 -3.49
C LEU A 75 -11.52 -10.08 -2.74
N GLU A 76 -11.14 -10.18 -1.47
CA GLU A 76 -11.49 -11.30 -0.59
C GLU A 76 -12.06 -10.75 0.72
N TRP A 77 -12.99 -11.48 1.33
CA TRP A 77 -13.52 -11.13 2.65
C TRP A 77 -12.99 -12.11 3.69
N ASP A 78 -12.59 -11.55 4.82
CA ASP A 78 -12.05 -12.29 5.97
C ASP A 78 -12.69 -11.68 7.22
N GLU A 79 -13.37 -12.52 8.00
CA GLU A 79 -14.15 -12.10 9.17
C GLU A 79 -13.25 -11.67 10.32
N ASP A 80 -12.12 -12.36 10.52
CA ASP A 80 -11.15 -12.07 11.59
C ASP A 80 -10.44 -10.73 11.31
N ILE A 81 -10.06 -10.49 10.06
CA ILE A 81 -9.48 -9.22 9.62
C ILE A 81 -10.49 -8.08 9.79
N ASN A 82 -11.74 -8.29 9.38
CA ASN A 82 -12.78 -7.27 9.51
C ASN A 82 -13.12 -6.96 10.98
N GLU A 83 -13.15 -7.96 11.87
CA GLU A 83 -13.34 -7.73 13.31
C GLU A 83 -12.21 -6.87 13.90
N ALA A 84 -10.97 -7.10 13.46
CA ALA A 84 -9.83 -6.27 13.84
C ALA A 84 -9.97 -4.83 13.33
N PHE A 85 -10.43 -4.63 12.08
CA PHE A 85 -10.74 -3.30 11.52
C PHE A 85 -11.77 -2.53 12.35
N ILE A 86 -12.87 -3.18 12.75
CA ILE A 86 -13.96 -2.57 13.51
C ILE A 86 -13.49 -2.16 14.92
N THR A 87 -12.64 -2.99 15.52
CA THR A 87 -12.19 -2.81 16.91
C THR A 87 -11.07 -1.77 17.03
N MET A 88 -10.12 -1.75 16.11
CA MET A 88 -8.95 -0.85 16.15
C MET A 88 -9.10 0.43 15.33
N GLY A 89 -10.10 0.52 14.44
CA GLY A 89 -10.33 1.67 13.57
C GLY A 89 -9.20 1.93 12.56
N SER A 90 -8.26 0.98 12.41
CA SER A 90 -7.12 1.04 11.50
C SER A 90 -6.71 -0.37 11.07
N LEU A 91 -5.89 -0.46 10.01
CA LEU A 91 -5.29 -1.72 9.55
C LEU A 91 -4.37 -2.26 10.66
N SER A 92 -4.58 -3.52 11.05
CA SER A 92 -3.67 -4.21 11.96
C SER A 92 -2.25 -4.25 11.39
N GLU A 93 -1.26 -3.91 12.21
CA GLU A 93 0.14 -4.10 11.86
C GLU A 93 0.44 -5.60 11.75
N ILE A 94 1.24 -5.98 10.77
CA ILE A 94 1.62 -7.38 10.57
C ILE A 94 2.81 -7.67 11.47
N GLU A 95 2.63 -8.63 12.38
CA GLU A 95 3.69 -9.05 13.27
C GLU A 95 4.63 -10.06 12.59
N TRP A 96 5.93 -9.90 12.84
CA TRP A 96 6.93 -10.87 12.43
C TRP A 96 6.73 -12.18 13.20
N LYS A 97 6.59 -13.30 12.47
CA LYS A 97 6.34 -14.62 13.07
C LYS A 97 7.60 -15.42 13.39
N GLY A 98 8.77 -14.92 13.01
CA GLY A 98 10.05 -15.57 13.30
C GLY A 98 10.64 -15.11 14.63
N GLU A 99 11.72 -15.77 15.04
CA GLU A 99 12.53 -15.28 16.16
C GLU A 99 13.22 -13.98 15.72
N ARG A 100 13.24 -12.97 16.60
CA ARG A 100 14.11 -11.81 16.45
C ARG A 100 15.37 -12.11 17.23
N ASP A 101 16.49 -12.30 16.55
CA ASP A 101 17.79 -12.17 17.21
C ASP A 101 17.91 -10.71 17.66
N LEU A 102 17.68 -10.48 18.96
CA LEU A 102 17.92 -9.18 19.58
C LEU A 102 19.43 -8.96 19.57
N ILE A 103 19.90 -8.10 18.66
CA ILE A 103 21.26 -7.54 18.68
C ILE A 103 21.40 -6.59 19.87
#